data_AF-A0A2N6NGM5-F1
#
_entry.id   AF-A0A2N6NGM5-F1
#
_cell.length_a   1.000
_cell.length_b   1.000
_cell.length_c   1.000
_cell.angle_alpha   90.00
_cell.angle_beta   90.00
_cell.angle_gamma   90.00
#
_symmetry.space_group_name_H-M   'P 1'
#
loop_
_entity.id
_entity.type
_entity.pdbx_description
1 polymer ?
#
loop_
_entity_poly.entity_id
_entity_poly.type
_entity_poly.pdbx_seq_one_letter_code
_entity_poly.pdbx_strand_id
1 'polypeptide(L)'
;MAALRHSTRVLGTARTAALRPSVAFSRSMASVSEVEEQKPRMKTFQIYRWNPDTPTEKPRLQSYTIDLNKTGPMMLDAIIRIKNELDPTLTFRRSCREGICGSCAMNINGQNTLACLCMNAHPNTC
;
A
#
# COMPACT_ATOMS: atom_id res chain seq x y z
N MET A 1 60.85 31.45 -38.70
CA MET A 1 60.46 32.66 -39.45
C MET A 1 59.55 33.50 -38.57
N ALA A 2 60.10 34.56 -37.98
CA ALA A 2 59.48 35.35 -36.94
C ALA A 2 58.41 36.33 -37.49
N ALA A 3 57.31 36.37 -36.75
CA ALA A 3 56.40 37.47 -36.44
C ALA A 3 56.21 38.62 -37.46
N LEU A 4 54.99 38.70 -38.00
CA LEU A 4 54.35 39.92 -38.47
C LEU A 4 52.90 39.92 -37.94
N ARG A 5 52.55 40.92 -37.13
CA ARG A 5 51.53 41.94 -37.47
C ARG A 5 51.18 42.82 -36.25
N HIS A 6 51.10 44.11 -36.56
CA HIS A 6 50.92 45.24 -35.67
C HIS A 6 49.46 45.42 -35.19
N SER A 7 49.36 45.87 -33.93
CA SER A 7 48.51 46.93 -33.36
C SER A 7 47.35 47.48 -34.22
N THR A 8 46.12 47.53 -33.68
CA THR A 8 45.47 48.78 -33.19
C THR A 8 44.03 48.56 -32.67
N ARG A 9 43.56 49.55 -31.92
CA ARG A 9 42.47 49.59 -30.93
C ARG A 9 41.02 49.54 -31.46
N VAL A 10 40.18 48.87 -30.66
CA VAL A 10 38.89 49.27 -30.05
C VAL A 10 37.87 50.03 -30.90
N LEU A 11 36.68 49.44 -31.08
CA LEU A 11 35.41 50.16 -30.96
C LEU A 11 34.34 49.20 -30.39
N GLY A 12 33.91 49.50 -29.16
CA GLY A 12 32.83 48.80 -28.47
C GLY A 12 31.48 49.19 -29.06
N THR A 13 30.66 48.19 -29.40
CA THR A 13 29.26 48.36 -29.75
C THR A 13 28.40 48.27 -28.49
N ALA A 14 27.48 49.23 -28.40
CA ALA A 14 26.66 49.50 -27.25
C ALA A 14 25.71 48.35 -26.90
N ARG A 15 25.48 48.24 -25.58
CA ARG A 15 24.40 47.49 -24.93
C ARG A 15 23.07 47.63 -25.68
N THR A 16 22.47 46.51 -26.04
CA THR A 16 21.01 46.36 -26.05
C THR A 16 20.67 45.29 -25.03
N ALA A 17 20.31 45.74 -23.83
CA ALA A 17 19.72 44.88 -22.82
C ALA A 17 18.35 44.45 -23.35
N ALA A 18 18.25 43.25 -23.88
CA ALA A 18 16.97 42.63 -24.17
C ALA A 18 16.20 42.50 -22.85
N LEU A 19 15.16 43.32 -22.68
CA LEU A 19 14.17 43.20 -21.63
C LEU A 19 13.55 41.80 -21.75
N ARG A 20 13.99 40.90 -20.87
CA ARG A 20 13.33 39.61 -20.67
C ARG A 20 11.91 39.92 -20.17
N PRO A 21 10.85 39.47 -20.87
CA PRO A 21 9.52 39.57 -20.31
C PRO A 21 9.52 38.77 -19.01
N SER A 22 9.18 39.44 -17.90
CA SER A 22 8.92 38.80 -16.63
C SER A 22 7.74 37.87 -16.84
N VAL A 23 8.01 36.59 -17.06
CA VAL A 23 6.97 35.55 -17.05
C VAL A 23 6.44 35.54 -15.62
N ALA A 24 5.27 36.14 -15.41
CA ALA A 24 4.55 36.04 -14.16
C ALA A 24 4.24 34.55 -13.96
N PHE A 25 5.04 33.92 -13.10
CA PHE A 25 4.83 32.53 -12.71
C PHE A 25 3.59 32.52 -11.82
N SER A 26 2.42 32.39 -12.46
CA SER A 26 1.17 32.17 -11.75
C SER A 26 1.34 30.91 -10.92
N ARG A 27 1.34 31.07 -9.60
CA ARG A 27 1.30 29.95 -8.66
C ARG A 27 -0.05 29.27 -8.88
N SER A 28 -0.11 28.26 -9.74
CA SER A 28 -1.23 27.32 -9.74
C SER A 28 -1.32 26.75 -8.33
N MET A 29 -2.41 27.08 -7.63
CA MET A 29 -2.73 26.45 -6.37
C MET A 29 -2.85 24.94 -6.61
N ALA A 30 -2.20 24.17 -5.74
CA ALA A 30 -2.35 22.72 -5.75
C ALA A 30 -3.83 22.39 -5.56
N SER A 31 -4.47 21.90 -6.62
CA SER A 31 -5.80 21.30 -6.54
C SER A 31 -5.69 20.15 -5.56
N VAL A 32 -6.42 20.22 -4.45
CA VAL A 32 -6.61 19.09 -3.55
C VAL A 32 -7.37 18.06 -4.37
N SER A 33 -6.66 17.02 -4.83
CA SER A 33 -7.27 15.92 -5.55
C SER A 33 -8.31 15.29 -4.64
N GLU A 34 -9.56 15.32 -5.09
CA GLU A 34 -10.68 14.64 -4.44
C GLU A 34 -10.30 13.16 -4.31
N VAL A 35 -10.31 12.62 -3.09
CA VAL A 35 -10.11 11.19 -2.86
C VAL A 35 -11.35 10.51 -3.41
N GLU A 36 -11.26 9.96 -4.63
CA GLU A 36 -12.33 9.17 -5.22
C GLU A 36 -12.66 7.99 -4.29
N GLU A 37 -13.81 8.05 -3.61
CA GLU A 37 -14.28 7.00 -2.72
C GLU A 37 -14.64 5.76 -3.54
N GLN A 38 -13.70 4.82 -3.67
CA GLN A 38 -13.96 3.53 -4.30
C GLN A 38 -15.03 2.77 -3.51
N LYS A 39 -16.07 2.29 -4.21
CA LYS A 39 -17.19 1.53 -3.59
C LYS A 39 -16.66 0.38 -2.73
N PRO A 40 -17.13 0.23 -1.47
CA PRO A 40 -16.60 -0.74 -0.53
C PRO A 40 -16.76 -2.16 -1.06
N ARG A 41 -15.68 -2.93 -1.05
CA ARG A 41 -15.64 -4.32 -1.49
C ARG A 41 -15.79 -5.22 -0.27
N MET A 42 -17.02 -5.38 0.19
CA MET A 42 -17.32 -6.17 1.38
C MET A 42 -17.10 -7.66 1.14
N LYS A 43 -16.32 -8.30 2.01
CA LYS A 43 -16.05 -9.74 1.99
C LYS A 43 -16.29 -10.32 3.37
N THR A 44 -16.98 -11.46 3.41
CA THR A 44 -17.26 -12.20 4.64
C THR A 44 -16.27 -13.35 4.80
N PHE A 45 -15.66 -13.44 5.98
CA PHE A 45 -14.71 -14.47 6.40
C PHE A 45 -15.35 -15.31 7.50
N GLN A 46 -15.33 -16.63 7.34
CA GLN A 46 -15.78 -17.58 8.36
C GLN A 46 -14.54 -18.15 9.06
N ILE A 47 -14.40 -17.88 10.35
CA ILE A 47 -13.24 -18.26 11.13
C ILE A 47 -13.65 -19.27 12.21
N TYR A 48 -12.90 -20.36 12.31
CA TYR A 48 -13.05 -21.34 13.37
C TYR A 48 -12.66 -20.74 14.72
N ARG A 49 -13.55 -20.85 15.70
CA ARG A 49 -13.38 -20.34 17.06
C ARG A 49 -13.60 -21.46 18.06
N TRP A 50 -12.66 -21.57 18.99
CA TRP A 50 -12.74 -22.42 20.17
C TRP A 50 -11.93 -21.78 21.29
N ASN A 51 -12.45 -21.85 22.52
CA ASN A 51 -11.81 -21.30 23.70
C ASN A 51 -11.45 -22.43 24.68
N PRO A 52 -10.16 -22.65 25.00
CA PRO A 52 -9.75 -23.67 25.97
C PRO A 52 -10.21 -23.40 27.39
N ASP A 53 -10.44 -22.13 27.78
CA ASP A 53 -10.86 -21.76 29.13
C ASP A 53 -12.32 -22.16 29.43
N THR A 54 -13.11 -22.36 28.37
CA THR A 54 -14.51 -22.80 28.44
C THR A 54 -14.69 -24.09 27.63
N PRO A 55 -14.16 -25.23 28.10
CA PRO A 55 -14.09 -26.47 27.32
C PRO A 55 -15.47 -27.08 27.00
N THR A 56 -16.52 -26.68 27.71
CA THR A 56 -17.91 -27.10 27.47
C THR A 56 -18.49 -26.49 26.19
N GLU A 57 -17.93 -25.37 25.72
CA GLU A 57 -18.39 -24.73 24.49
C GLU A 57 -17.87 -25.49 23.27
N LYS A 58 -18.79 -25.90 22.39
CA LYS A 58 -18.45 -26.55 21.13
C LYS A 58 -17.77 -25.54 20.20
N PRO A 59 -16.78 -25.97 19.40
CA PRO A 59 -16.21 -25.13 18.37
C PRO A 59 -17.26 -24.59 17.40
N ARG A 60 -17.10 -23.35 16.98
CA ARG A 60 -18.05 -22.65 16.11
C ARG A 60 -17.35 -21.89 15.00
N LEU A 61 -18.06 -21.70 13.89
CA LEU A 61 -17.66 -20.76 12.84
C LEU A 61 -18.26 -19.39 13.13
N GLN A 62 -17.41 -18.37 13.19
CA GLN A 62 -17.84 -16.98 13.34
C GLN A 62 -17.59 -16.21 12.04
N SER A 63 -18.61 -15.47 11.60
CA SER A 63 -18.55 -14.65 10.39
C SER A 63 -18.11 -13.23 10.71
N TYR A 64 -17.16 -12.71 9.94
CA TYR A 64 -16.70 -11.32 10.00
C TYR A 64 -16.76 -10.71 8.61
N THR A 65 -17.38 -9.54 8.47
CA THR A 65 -17.43 -8.82 7.20
C THR A 65 -16.49 -7.62 7.25
N ILE A 66 -15.55 -7.54 6.32
CA ILE A 66 -14.60 -6.43 6.20
C ILE A 66 -14.56 -5.88 4.78
N ASP A 67 -14.14 -4.63 4.64
CA ASP A 67 -13.92 -3.98 3.35
C ASP A 67 -12.50 -4.29 2.82
N LEU A 68 -12.43 -4.93 1.66
CA LEU A 68 -11.17 -5.27 1.00
C LEU A 68 -10.42 -4.04 0.48
N ASN A 69 -11.10 -2.91 0.21
CA ASN A 69 -10.40 -1.70 -0.25
C ASN A 69 -9.53 -1.09 0.84
N LYS A 70 -9.87 -1.35 2.10
CA LYS A 70 -9.14 -0.86 3.28
C LYS A 70 -8.20 -1.93 3.85
N THR A 71 -8.08 -3.08 3.20
CA THR A 71 -7.32 -4.24 3.70
C THR A 71 -6.21 -4.58 2.71
N GLY A 72 -5.06 -5.04 3.19
CA GLY A 72 -3.99 -5.54 2.33
C GLY A 72 -4.45 -6.75 1.50
N PRO A 73 -3.70 -7.12 0.45
CA PRO A 73 -4.10 -8.18 -0.48
C PRO A 73 -4.02 -9.59 0.13
N MET A 74 -3.26 -9.79 1.22
CA MET A 74 -3.03 -11.11 1.79
C MET A 74 -4.12 -11.50 2.79
N MET A 75 -4.35 -12.80 2.95
CA MET A 75 -5.28 -13.35 3.94
C MET A 75 -4.85 -12.97 5.37
N LEU A 76 -3.54 -12.94 5.62
CA LEU A 76 -2.99 -12.50 6.91
C LEU A 76 -3.40 -11.06 7.25
N ASP A 77 -3.47 -10.16 6.26
CA ASP A 77 -3.86 -8.75 6.47
C ASP A 77 -5.33 -8.66 6.90
N ALA A 78 -6.19 -9.46 6.28
CA ALA A 78 -7.61 -9.56 6.65
C ALA A 78 -7.79 -10.04 8.10
N ILE A 79 -7.08 -11.11 8.49
CA ILE A 79 -7.17 -11.67 9.84
C ILE A 79 -6.60 -10.69 10.88
N ILE A 80 -5.51 -9.97 10.56
CA ILE A 80 -4.95 -8.92 11.42
C ILE A 80 -5.96 -7.78 11.61
N ARG A 81 -6.60 -7.32 10.53
CA ARG A 81 -7.62 -6.27 10.60
C ARG A 81 -8.78 -6.67 11.49
N ILE A 82 -9.31 -7.88 11.30
CA ILE A 82 -10.39 -8.43 12.14
C ILE A 82 -9.97 -8.39 13.61
N LYS A 83 -8.74 -8.84 13.93
CA LYS A 83 -8.25 -8.80 15.31
C LYS A 83 -8.15 -7.38 15.87
N ASN A 84 -7.64 -6.43 15.09
CA ASN A 84 -7.37 -5.08 15.58
C ASN A 84 -8.63 -4.22 15.71
N GLU A 85 -9.60 -4.39 14.81
CA GLU A 85 -10.76 -3.49 14.70
C GLU A 85 -12.07 -4.10 15.17
N LEU A 86 -12.27 -5.42 14.99
CA LEU A 86 -13.56 -6.07 15.22
C LEU A 86 -13.56 -6.95 16.46
N ASP A 87 -12.52 -7.78 16.63
CA ASP A 87 -12.47 -8.79 17.69
C ASP A 87 -11.04 -9.06 18.18
N PRO A 88 -10.59 -8.39 19.26
CA PRO A 88 -9.25 -8.59 19.81
C PRO A 88 -9.03 -9.98 20.41
N THR A 89 -10.09 -10.77 20.64
CA THR A 89 -9.99 -12.13 21.18
C THR A 89 -9.57 -13.16 20.12
N LEU A 90 -9.65 -12.80 18.83
CA LEU A 90 -9.20 -13.67 17.74
C LEU A 90 -7.69 -13.94 17.86
N THR A 91 -7.30 -15.21 17.90
CA THR A 91 -5.91 -15.62 18.13
C THR A 91 -5.40 -16.50 17.00
N PHE A 92 -4.21 -16.16 16.48
CA PHE A 92 -3.52 -16.89 15.41
C PHE A 92 -2.02 -16.61 15.49
N ARG A 93 -1.20 -17.49 14.88
CA ARG A 93 0.25 -17.36 14.86
C ARG A 93 0.72 -16.61 13.61
N ARG A 94 1.72 -15.74 13.78
CA ARG A 94 2.33 -14.94 12.69
C ARG A 94 3.68 -14.37 13.12
N SER A 95 4.62 -14.26 12.17
CA SER A 95 5.91 -13.60 12.36
C SER A 95 6.40 -12.89 11.08
N CYS A 96 7.03 -13.60 10.14
CA CYS A 96 7.79 -13.01 9.01
C CYS A 96 6.99 -12.26 7.92
N ARG A 97 5.71 -12.58 7.72
CA ARG A 97 4.84 -12.05 6.63
C ARG A 97 5.28 -12.31 5.18
N GLU A 98 6.36 -13.04 4.96
CA GLU A 98 6.92 -13.33 3.62
C GLU A 98 7.07 -14.83 3.34
N GLY A 99 6.45 -15.67 4.16
CA GLY A 99 6.36 -17.11 3.95
C GLY A 99 7.55 -17.95 4.45
N ILE A 100 8.62 -17.34 4.96
CA ILE A 100 9.83 -18.10 5.34
C ILE A 100 9.71 -18.88 6.65
N CYS A 101 8.95 -18.37 7.64
CA CYS A 101 8.90 -18.97 8.99
C CYS A 101 7.84 -20.06 9.19
N GLY A 102 6.91 -20.25 8.24
CA GLY A 102 5.79 -21.20 8.37
C GLY A 102 4.78 -20.94 9.50
N SER A 103 4.92 -19.87 10.30
CA SER A 103 4.12 -19.66 11.52
C SER A 103 2.62 -19.45 11.26
N CYS A 104 2.22 -19.02 10.05
CA CYS A 104 0.83 -18.72 9.70
C CYS A 104 0.20 -19.80 8.79
N ALA A 105 0.68 -21.04 8.90
CA ALA A 105 0.06 -22.19 8.24
C ALA A 105 -1.35 -22.45 8.80
N MET A 106 -2.35 -22.49 7.91
CA MET A 106 -3.74 -22.78 8.26
C MET A 106 -4.52 -23.27 7.02
N ASN A 107 -5.72 -23.82 7.25
CA ASN A 107 -6.61 -24.18 6.16
C ASN A 107 -7.41 -22.96 5.70
N ILE A 108 -7.35 -22.63 4.41
CA ILE A 108 -8.13 -21.55 3.80
C ILE A 108 -8.84 -22.13 2.57
N ASN A 109 -10.17 -22.01 2.53
CA ASN A 109 -11.02 -22.56 1.47
C ASN A 109 -10.77 -24.06 1.17
N GLY A 110 -10.41 -24.84 2.19
CA GLY A 110 -10.14 -26.28 2.05
C GLY A 110 -8.68 -26.63 1.75
N GLN A 111 -7.83 -25.66 1.40
CA GLN A 111 -6.41 -25.89 1.12
C GLN A 111 -5.52 -25.46 2.29
N ASN A 112 -4.51 -26.26 2.60
CA ASN A 112 -3.51 -25.91 3.61
C ASN A 112 -2.45 -25.01 2.97
N THR A 113 -2.39 -23.76 3.41
CA THR A 113 -1.44 -22.78 2.86
C THR A 113 -0.97 -21.81 3.94
N LEU A 114 -0.03 -20.93 3.59
CA LEU A 114 0.43 -19.85 4.46
C LEU A 114 -0.45 -18.63 4.26
N ALA A 115 -1.11 -18.14 5.33
CA ALA A 115 -2.00 -16.99 5.24
C ALA A 115 -1.30 -15.72 4.70
N CYS A 116 0.02 -15.60 4.89
CA CYS A 116 0.79 -14.47 4.36
C CYS A 116 1.09 -14.53 2.86
N LEU A 117 0.91 -15.69 2.22
CA LEU A 117 1.11 -15.87 0.78
C LEU A 117 -0.21 -16.05 0.02
N CYS A 118 -1.28 -16.44 0.71
CA CYS A 118 -2.59 -16.52 0.06
C CYS A 118 -3.22 -15.13 -0.08
N MET A 119 -3.73 -14.83 -1.28
CA MET A 119 -4.46 -13.61 -1.60
C MET A 119 -5.94 -13.70 -1.20
N ASN A 120 -6.48 -12.67 -0.57
CA ASN A 120 -7.86 -12.64 -0.08
C ASN A 120 -8.92 -12.26 -1.15
N ALA A 121 -8.49 -11.73 -2.29
CA ALA A 121 -9.37 -11.21 -3.33
C ALA A 121 -9.95 -12.29 -4.25
N HIS A 122 -9.26 -13.44 -4.38
CA HIS A 122 -9.67 -14.52 -5.29
C HIS A 122 -10.07 -15.79 -4.52
N PRO A 123 -11.24 -16.38 -4.82
CA PRO A 123 -11.76 -17.51 -4.07
C PRO A 123 -10.94 -18.80 -4.20
N ASN A 124 -10.15 -18.94 -5.28
CA ASN A 124 -9.40 -20.16 -5.62
C ASN A 124 -7.88 -19.94 -5.68
N THR A 125 -7.38 -18.87 -5.07
CA THR A 125 -5.94 -18.53 -5.08
C THR A 125 -5.28 -18.75 -3.71
N CYS A 126 -5.98 -19.52 -2.86
CA CYS A 126 -5.38 -20.43 -1.91
C CYS A 126 -5.52 -21.84 -2.51
#